data_AF-A0A1M5LYR5-F1
#
_entry.id   AF-A0A1M5LYR5-F1
#
_cell.length_a   1.000
_cell.length_b   1.000
_cell.length_c   1.000
_cell.angle_alpha   90.00
_cell.angle_beta   90.00
_cell.angle_gamma   90.00
#
_symmetry.space_group_name_H-M   'P 1'
#
loop_
_entity.id
_entity.type
_entity.pdbx_description
1 polymer ?
#
loop_
_entity_poly.entity_id
_entity_poly.type
_entity_poly.pdbx_seq_one_letter_code
_entity_poly.pdbx_strand_id
1 'polypeptide(L)'
;MQMLEMAFWWMAAIAAGGLGLTLLVGLKVRFPSWLGAAHGLGGLAGLALLFTANLRAADTLPDLAWWSLGVFTAGFFGGLLLFRVLFKDRATLPLALMHGSVGSLGLYLLYGALHAAA
;
A
#
# COMPACT_ATOMS: atom_id res chain seq x y z
N MET A 1 2.14 -15.47 -12.50
CA MET A 1 1.73 -15.81 -11.11
C MET A 1 2.79 -15.47 -10.07
N GLN A 2 3.98 -16.08 -10.05
CA GLN A 2 4.98 -15.88 -8.98
C GLN A 2 5.27 -14.40 -8.62
N MET A 3 5.38 -13.50 -9.60
CA MET A 3 5.61 -12.07 -9.32
C MET A 3 4.41 -11.36 -8.71
N LEU A 4 3.18 -11.77 -9.06
CA LEU A 4 1.97 -11.20 -8.49
C LEU A 4 1.80 -11.64 -7.02
N GLU A 5 2.14 -12.90 -6.72
CA GLU A 5 2.18 -13.41 -5.34
C GLU A 5 3.23 -12.68 -4.50
N MET A 6 4.44 -12.48 -5.05
CA MET A 6 5.47 -11.67 -4.39
C MET A 6 4.97 -10.23 -4.14
N ALA A 7 4.31 -9.61 -5.13
CA ALA A 7 3.73 -8.28 -4.96
C ALA A 7 2.66 -8.26 -3.86
N PHE A 8 1.80 -9.27 -3.80
CA PHE A 8 0.78 -9.40 -2.77
C PHE A 8 1.38 -9.49 -1.38
N TRP A 9 2.32 -10.43 -1.16
CA TRP A 9 2.95 -10.61 0.15
C TRP A 9 3.74 -9.37 0.57
N TRP A 10 4.41 -8.72 -0.37
CA TRP A 10 5.09 -7.45 -0.11
C TRP A 10 4.11 -6.36 0.33
N MET A 11 3.01 -6.17 -0.41
CA MET A 11 1.98 -5.20 -0.05
C MET A 11 1.31 -5.52 1.29
N ALA A 12 1.07 -6.81 1.57
CA ALA A 12 0.50 -7.25 2.83
C ALA A 12 1.43 -6.92 4.00
N ALA A 13 2.74 -7.13 3.84
CA ALA A 13 3.73 -6.76 4.85
C ALA A 13 3.78 -5.23 5.07
N ILE A 14 3.73 -4.44 4.00
CA ILE A 14 3.69 -2.97 4.11
C ILE A 14 2.41 -2.50 4.78
N ALA A 15 1.24 -3.06 4.43
CA ALA A 15 -0.02 -2.73 5.07
C ALA A 15 -0.03 -3.11 6.57
N ALA A 16 0.55 -4.25 6.93
CA ALA A 16 0.72 -4.64 8.33
C ALA A 16 1.63 -3.64 9.08
N GLY A 17 2.71 -3.18 8.46
CA GLY A 17 3.52 -2.08 8.98
C GLY A 17 2.72 -0.79 9.16
N GLY A 18 1.87 -0.44 8.19
CA GLY A 18 0.98 0.72 8.27
C GLY A 18 -0.06 0.62 9.38
N LEU A 19 -0.59 -0.57 9.64
CA LEU A 19 -1.46 -0.86 10.80
C LEU A 19 -0.70 -0.64 12.11
N GLY A 20 0.55 -1.11 12.20
CA GLY A 20 1.41 -0.85 13.36
C GLY A 20 1.65 0.64 13.59
N LEU A 21 1.95 1.41 12.55
CA LEU A 21 2.09 2.87 12.64
C LEU A 21 0.78 3.55 13.08
N THR A 22 -0.34 3.10 12.54
CA THR A 22 -1.68 3.60 12.92
C THR A 22 -1.97 3.32 14.39
N LEU A 23 -1.61 2.14 14.89
CA LEU A 23 -1.74 1.79 16.30
C LEU A 23 -0.87 2.69 17.19
N LEU A 24 0.38 2.94 16.81
CA LEU A 24 1.28 3.84 17.55
C LEU A 24 0.71 5.27 17.62
N VAL A 25 0.14 5.76 16.51
CA VAL A 25 -0.57 7.06 16.47
C VAL A 25 -1.77 7.05 17.43
N GLY A 26 -2.59 6.00 17.39
CA GLY A 26 -3.75 5.85 18.28
C GLY A 26 -3.38 5.80 19.76
N LEU A 27 -2.29 5.10 20.09
CA LEU A 27 -1.74 4.99 21.44
C LEU A 27 -0.93 6.22 21.88
N LYS A 28 -0.76 7.22 21.01
CA LYS A 28 0.06 8.43 21.25
C LYS A 28 1.52 8.09 21.61
N VAL A 29 2.02 6.96 21.12
CA VAL A 29 3.42 6.55 21.33
C VAL A 29 4.30 7.30 20.33
N ARG A 30 5.36 7.94 20.83
CA ARG A 30 6.36 8.58 19.97
C ARG A 30 7.18 7.50 19.26
N PHE A 31 7.40 7.67 17.96
CA PHE A 31 8.20 6.76 17.17
C PHE A 31 9.16 7.52 16.26
N PRO A 32 10.28 6.91 15.86
CA PRO A 32 11.26 7.57 14.98
C PRO A 32 10.67 7.97 13.63
N SER A 33 11.02 9.17 13.15
CA SER A 33 10.54 9.71 11.87
C SER A 33 10.91 8.84 10.65
N TRP A 34 11.98 8.04 10.75
CA TRP A 34 12.41 7.14 9.68
C TRP A 34 11.42 6.01 9.42
N LEU A 35 10.58 5.61 10.38
CA LEU A 35 9.60 4.54 10.18
C LEU A 35 8.55 4.91 9.12
N GLY A 36 8.06 6.15 9.14
CA GLY A 36 7.14 6.64 8.11
C GLY A 36 7.81 6.73 6.73
N ALA A 37 9.10 7.06 6.67
CA ALA A 37 9.87 7.04 5.43
C ALA A 37 10.08 5.61 4.91
N ALA A 38 10.44 4.67 5.79
CA ALA A 38 10.63 3.27 5.45
C ALA A 38 9.33 2.63 4.95
N HIS A 39 8.20 2.92 5.60
CA HIS A 39 6.88 2.48 5.13
C HIS A 39 6.56 3.01 3.73
N GLY A 40 6.78 4.31 3.49
CA GLY A 40 6.58 4.91 2.16
C GLY A 40 7.49 4.30 1.08
N LEU A 41 8.79 4.14 1.36
CA LEU A 41 9.74 3.52 0.43
C LEU A 41 9.40 2.05 0.16
N GLY A 42 8.97 1.31 1.18
CA GLY A 42 8.48 -0.04 1.04
C GLY A 42 7.23 -0.13 0.15
N GLY A 43 6.30 0.82 0.30
CA GLY A 43 5.15 0.96 -0.60
C GLY A 43 5.55 1.26 -2.04
N LEU A 44 6.52 2.15 -2.25
CA LEU A 44 7.06 2.47 -3.59
C LEU A 44 7.72 1.26 -4.25
N ALA A 45 8.54 0.50 -3.50
CA ALA A 45 9.15 -0.73 -3.99
C ALA A 45 8.09 -1.77 -4.37
N GLY A 46 7.05 -1.91 -3.56
CA GLY A 46 5.91 -2.76 -3.86
C GLY A 46 5.19 -2.31 -5.13
N LEU A 47 4.99 -1.00 -5.33
CA LEU A 47 4.32 -0.46 -6.51
C LEU A 47 5.11 -0.78 -7.77
N ALA A 48 6.43 -0.62 -7.73
CA ALA A 48 7.31 -1.01 -8.83
C ALA A 48 7.22 -2.52 -9.11
N LEU A 49 7.16 -3.36 -8.07
CA LEU A 49 7.01 -4.81 -8.21
C LEU A 49 5.66 -5.19 -8.84
N LEU A 50 4.56 -4.62 -8.35
CA LEU A 50 3.21 -4.86 -8.87
C LEU A 50 3.06 -4.36 -10.31
N PHE A 51 3.62 -3.19 -10.62
CA PHE A 51 3.65 -2.67 -11.99
C PHE A 51 4.43 -3.60 -12.92
N THR A 52 5.60 -4.07 -12.48
CA THR A 52 6.41 -5.04 -13.25
C THR A 52 5.67 -6.37 -13.44
N ALA A 53 4.96 -6.86 -12.41
CA ALA A 53 4.15 -8.07 -12.51
C ALA A 53 3.03 -7.91 -13.55
N ASN A 54 2.33 -6.76 -13.53
CA ASN A 54 1.30 -6.41 -14.50
C ASN A 54 1.85 -6.34 -15.94
N LEU A 55 2.98 -5.67 -16.16
CA LEU A 55 3.59 -5.57 -17.49
C LEU A 55 4.02 -6.93 -18.07
N ARG A 56 4.57 -7.82 -17.25
CA ARG A 56 5.09 -9.12 -17.71
C ARG A 56 4.01 -10.15 -18.04
N ALA A 57 2.79 -9.92 -17.57
CA ALA A 57 1.69 -10.87 -17.68
C ALA A 57 0.39 -10.18 -18.11
N ALA A 58 0.48 -9.04 -18.79
CA ALA A 58 -0.63 -8.15 -19.11
C ALA A 58 -1.80 -8.87 -19.80
N ASP A 59 -1.50 -9.77 -20.74
CA ASP A 59 -2.52 -10.51 -21.51
C ASP A 59 -3.17 -11.67 -20.74
N THR A 60 -2.63 -12.01 -19.56
CA THR A 60 -3.03 -13.20 -18.79
C THR A 60 -3.56 -12.85 -17.40
N LEU A 61 -3.34 -11.63 -16.93
CA LEU A 61 -3.77 -11.20 -15.61
C LEU A 61 -5.18 -10.60 -15.66
N PRO A 62 -6.02 -10.87 -14.64
CA PRO A 62 -7.31 -10.21 -14.51
C PRO A 62 -7.18 -8.69 -14.37
N ASP A 63 -8.16 -7.95 -14.87
CA ASP A 63 -8.24 -6.47 -14.74
C ASP A 63 -8.09 -5.97 -13.29
N LEU A 64 -8.49 -6.80 -12.32
CA LEU A 64 -8.33 -6.51 -10.89
C LEU A 64 -6.87 -6.23 -10.50
N ALA A 65 -5.88 -6.82 -11.17
CA ALA A 65 -4.46 -6.56 -10.91
C ALA A 65 -4.05 -5.13 -11.29
N TRP A 66 -4.62 -4.59 -12.37
CA TRP A 66 -4.43 -3.21 -12.80
C TRP A 66 -5.20 -2.22 -11.92
N TRP A 67 -6.43 -2.57 -11.53
CA TRP A 67 -7.20 -1.76 -10.58
C TRP A 67 -6.51 -1.68 -9.21
N SER A 68 -5.96 -2.80 -8.72
CA SER A 68 -5.17 -2.82 -7.50
C SER A 68 -3.97 -1.87 -7.59
N LEU A 69 -3.23 -1.90 -8.71
CA LEU A 69 -2.12 -0.96 -8.96
C LEU A 69 -2.60 0.50 -8.92
N GLY A 70 -3.73 0.81 -9.57
CA GLY A 70 -4.32 2.15 -9.55
C GLY A 70 -4.66 2.61 -8.13
N VAL A 71 -5.31 1.75 -7.33
CA VAL A 71 -5.67 2.05 -5.94
C VAL A 71 -4.44 2.26 -5.06
N PHE A 72 -3.42 1.39 -5.16
CA PHE A 72 -2.17 1.58 -4.41
C PHE A 72 -1.43 2.85 -4.83
N THR A 73 -1.45 3.19 -6.13
CA THR A 73 -0.80 4.41 -6.64
C THR A 73 -1.50 5.65 -6.09
N ALA A 74 -2.83 5.68 -6.14
CA ALA A 74 -3.63 6.74 -5.53
C ALA A 74 -3.40 6.83 -4.01
N GLY A 75 -3.33 5.69 -3.33
CA GLY A 75 -3.00 5.60 -1.90
C GLY A 75 -1.62 6.19 -1.60
N PHE A 76 -0.60 5.84 -2.39
CA PHE A 76 0.77 6.34 -2.23
C PHE A 76 0.87 7.86 -2.39
N PHE A 77 0.35 8.39 -3.50
CA PHE A 77 0.36 9.85 -3.73
C PHE A 77 -0.55 10.58 -2.75
N GLY A 78 -1.69 10.00 -2.38
CA GLY A 78 -2.56 10.51 -1.33
C GLY A 78 -1.84 10.58 0.02
N GLY A 79 -1.12 9.53 0.40
CA GLY A 79 -0.31 9.51 1.62
C GLY A 79 0.82 10.54 1.58
N LEU A 80 1.50 10.70 0.44
CA LEU A 80 2.53 11.72 0.26
C LEU A 80 1.92 13.13 0.45
N LEU A 81 0.82 13.41 -0.24
CA LEU A 81 0.11 14.68 -0.14
C LEU A 81 -0.33 14.96 1.29
N LEU A 82 -1.00 14.01 1.94
CA LEU A 82 -1.55 14.20 3.28
C LEU A 82 -0.46 14.34 4.34
N PHE A 83 0.50 13.41 4.40
CA PHE A 83 1.46 13.33 5.50
C PHE A 83 2.76 14.12 5.27
N ARG A 84 3.08 14.50 4.04
CA ARG A 84 4.29 15.30 3.73
C ARG A 84 4.00 16.74 3.32
N VAL A 85 2.80 17.03 2.81
CA VAL A 85 2.45 18.36 2.29
C VAL A 85 1.38 19.03 3.15
N LEU A 86 0.16 18.50 3.20
CA LEU A 86 -1.00 19.16 3.82
C LEU A 86 -0.97 19.12 5.36
N PHE A 87 -0.63 17.97 5.95
CA PHE A 87 -0.62 17.73 7.39
C PHE A 87 0.75 17.24 7.85
N LYS A 88 1.80 17.91 7.37
CA LYS A 88 3.19 17.61 7.74
C LYS A 88 3.35 17.56 9.25
N ASP A 89 4.02 16.51 9.74
CA ASP A 89 4.28 16.25 11.16
C ASP A 89 3.01 16.13 12.03
N ARG A 90 1.84 15.94 11.41
CA ARG A 90 0.54 15.81 12.07
C ARG A 90 -0.20 14.55 11.62
N ALA A 91 0.42 13.40 11.82
CA ALA A 91 -0.26 12.12 11.64
C ALA A 91 -1.35 11.96 12.71
N THR A 92 -2.61 12.09 12.31
CA THR A 92 -3.78 11.86 13.17
C THR A 92 -4.43 10.53 12.83
N LEU A 93 -5.13 9.95 13.81
CA LEU A 93 -5.81 8.67 13.61
C LEU A 93 -6.81 8.69 12.43
N PRO A 94 -7.65 9.71 12.23
CA PRO A 94 -8.56 9.75 11.08
C PRO A 94 -7.82 9.73 9.73
N LEU A 95 -6.72 10.49 9.61
CA LEU A 95 -5.91 10.51 8.39
C LEU A 95 -5.24 9.15 8.13
N ALA A 96 -4.71 8.52 9.19
CA ALA A 96 -4.10 7.19 9.10
C ALA A 96 -5.13 6.12 8.69
N LEU A 97 -6.33 6.14 9.27
CA LEU A 97 -7.42 5.22 8.91
C LEU A 97 -7.91 5.43 7.48
N MET A 98 -8.05 6.68 7.04
CA MET A 98 -8.45 7.01 5.67
C MET A 98 -7.40 6.55 4.65
N HIS A 99 -6.12 6.77 4.92
CA HIS A 99 -5.05 6.26 4.05
C HIS A 99 -4.98 4.72 4.07
N GLY A 100 -5.09 4.13 5.26
CA GLY A 100 -5.08 2.68 5.46
C GLY A 100 -6.23 1.97 4.75
N SER A 101 -7.43 2.56 4.70
CA SER A 101 -8.58 1.96 4.00
C SER A 101 -8.35 1.85 2.49
N VAL A 102 -7.68 2.83 1.88
CA VAL A 102 -7.26 2.77 0.47
C VAL A 102 -6.25 1.63 0.27
N GLY A 103 -5.28 1.48 1.17
CA GLY A 103 -4.34 0.35 1.15
C GLY A 103 -5.04 -1.01 1.27
N SER A 104 -6.01 -1.14 2.18
CA SER A 104 -6.81 -2.36 2.36
C SER A 104 -7.65 -2.68 1.12
N LEU A 105 -8.23 -1.68 0.46
CA LEU A 105 -8.93 -1.87 -0.81
C LEU A 105 -7.99 -2.38 -1.90
N GLY A 106 -6.79 -1.79 -2.03
CA GLY A 106 -5.78 -2.25 -2.97
C GLY A 106 -5.39 -3.72 -2.74
N LEU A 107 -5.22 -4.13 -1.48
CA LEU A 107 -4.96 -5.52 -1.09
C LEU A 107 -6.12 -6.46 -1.42
N TYR A 108 -7.35 -6.05 -1.14
CA TYR A 108 -8.54 -6.83 -1.45
C TYR A 108 -8.65 -7.11 -2.96
N LEU A 109 -8.42 -6.09 -3.79
CA LEU A 109 -8.42 -6.25 -5.25
C LEU A 109 -7.28 -7.17 -5.71
N LEU A 110 -6.08 -7.04 -5.12
CA LEU A 110 -4.94 -7.88 -5.47
C LEU A 110 -5.16 -9.35 -5.09
N TYR A 111 -5.80 -9.58 -3.94
CA TYR A 111 -6.21 -10.91 -3.50
C TYR A 111 -7.20 -11.54 -4.50
N GLY A 112 -8.20 -10.76 -4.94
CA GLY A 112 -9.15 -11.19 -5.98
C GLY A 112 -8.45 -11.52 -7.31
N ALA A 113 -7.47 -10.71 -7.71
CA ALA A 113 -6.67 -10.97 -8.90
C ALA A 113 -5.84 -12.26 -8.79
N LEU A 114 -5.28 -12.56 -7.62
CA LEU A 114 -4.57 -13.82 -7.37
C LEU A 114 -5.49 -15.04 -7.48
N HIS A 115 -6.69 -14.97 -6.91
CA HIS A 115 -7.64 -16.10 -6.93
C HIS A 115 -8.24 -16.34 -8.30
N ALA A 116 -8.44 -15.29 -9.09
CA ALA A 116 -8.91 -15.42 -10.47
C ALA A 116 -7.82 -15.89 -11.44
N ALA A 117 -6.55 -15.85 -11.04
CA ALA A 117 -5.41 -16.31 -11.85
C ALA A 117 -4.93 -17.73 -11.48
N ALA A 118 -5.50 -18.36 -10.44
CA ALA A 118 -5.21 -19.72 -9.98
C ALA A 118 -6.13 -20.75 -10.64
#